data_AF-A0A433XA00-F1
#
_entry.id   AF-A0A433XA00-F1
#
_cell.length_a   1.000
_cell.length_b   1.000
_cell.length_c   1.000
_cell.angle_alpha   90.00
_cell.angle_beta   90.00
_cell.angle_gamma   90.00
#
_symmetry.space_group_name_H-M   'P 1'
#
loop_
_entity.id
_entity.type
_entity.pdbx_description
1 polymer ?
#
loop_
_entity_poly.entity_id
_entity_poly.type
_entity_poly.pdbx_seq_one_letter_code
_entity_poly.pdbx_strand_id
1 'polypeptide(L)'
;MSNRTEEQHDMFAMQAEAPMSVVMAPVSSDESRALNAVYGEYLEHSIRYYKLDAPVVSDSYFDKLCKTLLAGWALVTHRYKDMCDESALLAGTGFQVPFHKLDPIVWLCRQHGETPLKDIYGIEP
;
A
#
# COMPACT_ATOMS: atom_id res chain seq x y z
N MET A 1 67.20 -28.25 -20.55
CA MET A 1 66.84 -26.81 -20.49
C MET A 1 65.34 -26.72 -20.70
N SER A 2 64.66 -26.17 -19.70
CA SER A 2 63.22 -26.08 -19.52
C SER A 2 62.48 -25.30 -20.60
N ASN A 3 61.19 -25.61 -20.76
CA ASN A 3 60.01 -24.71 -20.78
C ASN A 3 58.85 -25.55 -21.36
N ARG A 4 57.86 -26.05 -20.61
CA ARG A 4 56.82 -25.42 -19.75
C ARG A 4 55.91 -24.45 -20.51
N THR A 5 54.71 -24.95 -20.87
CA THR A 5 53.46 -24.19 -21.05
C THR A 5 52.34 -25.24 -20.95
N GLU A 6 51.85 -25.62 -19.76
CA GLU A 6 50.75 -24.97 -19.01
C GLU A 6 49.57 -24.67 -19.95
N GLU A 7 48.61 -25.59 -20.08
CA GLU A 7 47.48 -25.87 -19.17
C GLU A 7 46.43 -24.76 -19.09
N GLN A 8 45.20 -25.22 -19.28
CA GLN A 8 43.94 -24.66 -18.77
C GLN A 8 43.22 -23.59 -19.60
N HIS A 9 42.28 -24.11 -20.39
CA HIS A 9 41.00 -23.48 -20.73
C HIS A 9 40.39 -22.82 -19.48
N ASP A 10 40.41 -21.50 -19.43
CA ASP A 10 39.60 -20.71 -18.51
C ASP A 10 38.12 -20.93 -18.84
N MET A 11 37.45 -21.64 -17.93
CA MET A 11 36.01 -21.83 -17.97
C MET A 11 35.32 -20.49 -17.67
N PHE A 12 34.47 -20.07 -18.61
CA PHE A 12 33.34 -19.16 -18.46
C PHE A 12 32.92 -18.88 -17.00
N ALA A 13 33.46 -17.81 -16.42
CA ALA A 13 32.91 -17.20 -15.22
C ALA A 13 31.65 -16.40 -15.61
N MET A 14 30.51 -17.08 -15.69
CA MET A 14 29.21 -16.41 -15.66
C MET A 14 28.92 -16.00 -14.22
N GLN A 15 29.45 -14.85 -13.81
CA GLN A 15 28.94 -14.16 -12.64
C GLN A 15 27.54 -13.64 -12.99
N ALA A 16 26.53 -14.31 -12.45
CA ALA A 16 25.18 -13.79 -12.39
C ALA A 16 25.20 -12.57 -11.45
N GLU A 17 25.36 -11.39 -12.04
CA GLU A 17 25.17 -10.13 -11.32
C GLU A 17 23.69 -10.05 -10.94
N ALA A 18 23.42 -10.15 -9.63
CA ALA A 18 22.11 -9.94 -9.06
C ALA A 18 21.57 -8.57 -9.55
N PRO A 19 20.26 -8.47 -9.86
CA PRO A 19 19.71 -7.21 -10.34
C PRO A 19 19.96 -6.11 -9.31
N MET A 20 20.54 -5.02 -9.84
CA MET A 20 20.89 -3.78 -9.16
C MET A 20 19.90 -3.45 -8.05
N SER A 21 20.44 -3.19 -6.85
CA SER A 21 19.72 -2.54 -5.78
C SER A 21 19.05 -1.30 -6.33
N VAL A 22 17.72 -1.32 -6.42
CA VAL A 22 16.94 -0.11 -6.68
C VAL A 22 17.17 0.78 -5.47
N VAL A 23 18.02 1.78 -5.66
CA VAL A 23 18.19 2.87 -4.71
C VAL A 23 16.88 3.63 -4.73
N MET A 24 15.97 3.29 -3.82
CA MET A 24 14.76 4.09 -3.57
C MET A 24 15.26 5.44 -3.10
N ALA A 25 15.15 6.46 -3.96
CA ALA A 25 15.30 7.84 -3.57
C ALA A 25 14.45 8.09 -2.30
N PRO A 26 14.88 8.98 -1.38
CA PRO A 26 14.02 9.38 -0.28
C PRO A 26 12.80 10.08 -0.89
N VAL A 27 11.72 9.32 -1.05
CA VAL A 27 10.41 9.83 -1.44
C VAL A 27 10.07 10.97 -0.48
N SER A 28 9.66 12.11 -1.01
CA SER A 28 9.32 13.29 -0.21
C SER A 28 8.36 12.85 0.89
N SER A 29 8.75 13.07 2.15
CA SER A 29 8.03 12.55 3.32
C SER A 29 6.55 12.97 3.36
N ASP A 30 6.17 14.00 2.61
CA ASP A 30 4.82 14.54 2.53
C ASP A 30 3.88 13.72 1.64
N GLU A 31 4.34 13.21 0.49
CA GLU A 31 3.49 12.43 -0.43
C GLU A 31 3.09 11.09 0.18
N SER A 32 4.06 10.38 0.78
CA SER A 32 3.79 9.12 1.48
C SER A 32 2.86 9.31 2.68
N ARG A 33 2.99 10.43 3.41
CA ARG A 33 2.09 10.77 4.52
C ARG A 33 0.66 11.02 4.03
N ALA A 34 0.50 11.75 2.93
CA ALA A 34 -0.81 11.99 2.32
C ALA A 34 -1.45 10.66 1.86
N LEU A 35 -0.71 9.83 1.13
CA LEU A 35 -1.19 8.51 0.68
C LEU A 35 -1.53 7.57 1.84
N ASN A 36 -0.78 7.62 2.94
CA ASN A 36 -1.10 6.86 4.15
C ASN A 36 -2.41 7.33 4.80
N ALA A 37 -2.70 8.63 4.77
CA ALA A 37 -3.99 9.16 5.24
C ALA A 37 -5.15 8.68 4.34
N VAL A 38 -4.98 8.74 3.03
CA VAL A 38 -5.92 8.21 2.03
C VAL A 38 -6.14 6.69 2.24
N TYR A 39 -5.09 5.94 2.60
CA TYR A 39 -5.24 4.52 2.89
C TYR A 39 -6.03 4.26 4.19
N GLY A 40 -5.86 5.12 5.19
CA GLY A 40 -6.68 5.09 6.40
C GLY A 40 -8.17 5.32 6.11
N GLU A 41 -8.48 6.30 5.27
CA GLU A 41 -9.83 6.57 4.74
C GLU A 41 -10.42 5.36 4.03
N TYR A 42 -9.64 4.72 3.16
CA TYR A 42 -10.06 3.49 2.48
C TYR A 42 -10.43 2.37 3.46
N LEU A 43 -9.62 2.16 4.52
CA LEU A 43 -9.91 1.15 5.54
C LEU A 43 -11.16 1.50 6.35
N GLU A 44 -11.32 2.77 6.70
CA GLU A 44 -12.50 3.25 7.44
C GLU A 44 -13.78 3.03 6.63
N HIS A 45 -13.80 3.44 5.37
CA HIS A 45 -14.96 3.23 4.51
C HIS A 45 -15.28 1.75 4.36
N SER A 46 -14.26 0.92 4.13
CA SER A 46 -14.42 -0.54 4.00
C SER A 46 -15.04 -1.15 5.25
N ILE A 47 -14.59 -0.75 6.44
CA ILE A 47 -15.15 -1.20 7.72
C ILE A 47 -16.60 -0.73 7.87
N ARG A 48 -16.88 0.53 7.57
CA ARG A 48 -18.21 1.10 7.71
C ARG A 48 -19.21 0.46 6.78
N TYR A 49 -18.83 0.25 5.54
CA TYR A 49 -19.66 -0.37 4.51
C TYR A 49 -19.93 -1.85 4.80
N TYR A 50 -18.87 -2.65 5.03
CA TYR A 50 -19.01 -4.11 5.12
C TYR A 50 -19.26 -4.64 6.55
N LYS A 51 -18.85 -3.93 7.61
CA LYS A 51 -18.94 -4.42 8.99
C LYS A 51 -19.91 -3.65 9.88
N LEU A 52 -20.05 -2.34 9.69
CA LEU A 52 -20.90 -1.50 10.54
C LEU A 52 -22.24 -1.12 9.91
N ASP A 53 -22.45 -1.41 8.62
CA ASP A 53 -23.65 -1.04 7.86
C ASP A 53 -23.98 0.46 7.97
N ALA A 54 -22.94 1.29 8.02
CA ALA A 54 -23.03 2.74 8.28
C ALA A 54 -22.08 3.55 7.38
N PRO A 55 -22.25 3.50 6.05
CA PRO A 55 -21.40 4.24 5.11
C PRO A 55 -21.56 5.76 5.29
N VAL A 56 -20.44 6.47 5.36
CA VAL A 56 -20.36 7.93 5.60
C VAL A 56 -19.89 8.74 4.40
N VAL A 57 -19.33 8.09 3.38
CA VAL A 57 -18.93 8.71 2.12
C VAL A 57 -19.62 8.01 0.96
N SER A 58 -19.78 8.71 -0.17
CA SER A 58 -20.42 8.14 -1.36
C SER A 58 -19.51 7.15 -2.07
N ASP A 59 -20.11 6.18 -2.76
CA ASP A 59 -19.39 5.22 -3.61
C ASP A 59 -18.47 5.93 -4.61
N SER A 60 -18.93 7.04 -5.20
CA SER A 60 -18.14 7.85 -6.13
C SER A 60 -16.89 8.49 -5.51
N TYR A 61 -16.89 8.74 -4.20
CA TYR A 61 -15.72 9.20 -3.45
C TYR A 61 -14.80 8.02 -3.14
N PHE A 62 -15.36 6.87 -2.78
CA PHE A 62 -14.58 5.65 -2.58
C PHE A 62 -13.86 5.18 -3.85
N ASP A 63 -14.50 5.28 -5.02
CA ASP A 63 -13.87 5.02 -6.31
C ASP A 63 -12.66 5.94 -6.56
N LYS A 64 -12.74 7.20 -6.12
CA LYS A 64 -11.61 8.14 -6.23
C LYS A 64 -10.48 7.76 -5.26
N LEU A 65 -10.79 7.43 -4.00
CA LEU A 65 -9.81 6.92 -3.03
C LEU A 65 -9.03 5.73 -3.63
N CYS A 66 -9.74 4.76 -4.20
CA CYS A 66 -9.12 3.57 -4.80
C CYS A 66 -8.18 3.92 -5.96
N LYS A 67 -8.58 4.85 -6.84
CA LYS A 67 -7.73 5.32 -7.96
C LYS A 67 -6.49 6.06 -7.49
N THR A 68 -6.62 6.94 -6.50
CA THR A 68 -5.49 7.66 -5.90
C THR A 68 -4.51 6.70 -5.24
N LEU A 69 -5.01 5.73 -4.48
CA LEU A 69 -4.19 4.70 -3.85
C LEU A 69 -3.49 3.81 -4.88
N LEU A 70 -4.18 3.43 -5.95
CA LEU A 70 -3.60 2.62 -7.01
C LEU A 70 -2.46 3.37 -7.72
N ALA A 71 -2.64 4.66 -8.01
CA ALA A 71 -1.60 5.49 -8.62
C ALA A 71 -0.37 5.64 -7.71
N GLY A 72 -0.56 5.69 -6.40
CA GLY A 72 0.50 5.85 -5.40
C GLY A 72 0.90 4.59 -4.64
N TRP A 73 0.47 3.39 -5.05
CA TRP A 73 0.54 2.20 -4.20
C TRP A 73 1.95 1.83 -3.75
N ALA A 74 2.93 2.01 -4.63
CA ALA A 74 4.34 1.77 -4.32
C ALA A 74 4.86 2.67 -3.18
N LEU A 75 4.28 3.86 -3.01
CA LEU A 75 4.67 4.87 -2.01
C LEU A 75 3.93 4.73 -0.68
N VAL A 76 2.83 3.95 -0.64
CA VAL A 76 2.09 3.68 0.60
C VAL A 76 2.99 2.92 1.56
N THR A 77 3.16 3.43 2.78
CA THR A 77 3.95 2.84 3.87
C THR A 77 3.11 2.57 5.12
N HIS A 78 1.78 2.58 4.97
CA HIS A 78 0.84 2.44 6.07
C HIS A 78 1.01 1.11 6.84
N ARG A 79 0.89 1.15 8.17
CA ARG A 79 1.06 -0.03 9.07
C ARG A 79 0.11 -1.21 8.78
N TYR A 80 -0.93 -0.99 8.00
CA TYR A 80 -1.93 -1.99 7.62
C TYR A 80 -1.96 -2.22 6.10
N LYS A 81 -0.89 -1.85 5.38
CA LYS A 81 -0.79 -2.04 3.93
C LYS A 81 -1.02 -3.50 3.54
N ASP A 82 -0.49 -4.44 4.32
CA ASP A 82 -0.62 -5.88 4.09
C ASP A 82 -2.06 -6.43 4.25
N MET A 83 -3.03 -5.58 4.60
CA MET A 83 -4.45 -5.94 4.68
C MET A 83 -5.18 -5.78 3.34
N CYS A 84 -4.50 -5.19 2.34
CA CYS A 84 -5.02 -4.95 1.01
C CYS A 84 -3.94 -5.21 -0.06
N ASP A 85 -4.36 -5.38 -1.31
CA ASP A 85 -3.51 -5.54 -2.47
C ASP A 85 -3.98 -4.64 -3.63
N GLU A 86 -3.14 -4.52 -4.66
CA GLU A 86 -3.45 -3.72 -5.84
C GLU A 86 -4.69 -4.23 -6.58
N SER A 87 -4.95 -5.54 -6.55
CA SER A 87 -6.12 -6.13 -7.21
C SER A 87 -7.44 -5.64 -6.62
N ALA A 88 -7.54 -5.48 -5.29
CA ALA A 88 -8.75 -4.95 -4.69
C ALA A 88 -8.94 -3.46 -4.93
N LEU A 89 -7.85 -2.69 -4.95
CA LEU A 89 -7.89 -1.28 -5.35
C LEU A 89 -8.35 -1.14 -6.81
N LEU A 90 -7.86 -2.00 -7.70
CA LEU A 90 -8.29 -2.05 -9.10
C LEU A 90 -9.77 -2.45 -9.23
N ALA A 91 -10.23 -3.38 -8.42
CA ALA A 91 -11.62 -3.80 -8.37
C ALA A 91 -12.54 -2.79 -7.65
N GLY A 92 -11.99 -1.75 -7.00
CA GLY A 92 -12.75 -0.75 -6.25
C GLY A 92 -13.49 -1.34 -5.05
N THR A 93 -12.87 -2.27 -4.32
CA THR A 93 -13.51 -2.95 -3.18
C THR A 93 -12.56 -3.08 -2.00
N GLY A 94 -13.13 -3.01 -0.78
CA GLY A 94 -12.44 -3.33 0.48
C GLY A 94 -12.91 -4.60 1.16
N PHE A 95 -13.61 -5.47 0.44
CA PHE A 95 -14.22 -6.68 1.02
C PHE A 95 -13.19 -7.65 1.63
N GLN A 96 -12.00 -7.74 1.04
CA GLN A 96 -10.96 -8.67 1.48
C GLN A 96 -10.29 -8.29 2.81
N VAL A 97 -10.56 -7.08 3.31
CA VAL A 97 -9.90 -6.54 4.49
C VAL A 97 -10.27 -7.38 5.72
N PRO A 98 -9.29 -7.98 6.43
CA PRO A 98 -9.55 -8.81 7.61
C PRO A 98 -9.92 -7.94 8.81
N PHE A 99 -11.21 -7.63 8.97
CA PHE A 99 -11.69 -6.68 9.99
C PHE A 99 -11.38 -7.05 11.45
N HIS A 100 -11.02 -8.30 11.75
CA HIS A 100 -10.59 -8.73 13.08
C HIS A 100 -9.18 -8.23 13.44
N LYS A 101 -8.38 -7.82 12.46
CA LYS A 101 -7.05 -7.21 12.69
C LYS A 101 -7.10 -5.69 12.80
N LEU A 102 -8.26 -5.10 12.57
CA LEU A 102 -8.48 -3.65 12.51
C LEU A 102 -9.37 -3.14 13.63
N ASP A 103 -9.41 -3.84 14.78
CA ASP A 103 -10.19 -3.44 15.94
C ASP A 103 -9.97 -1.97 16.37
N PRO A 104 -8.74 -1.40 16.31
CA PRO A 104 -8.55 0.02 16.59
C PRO A 104 -9.33 0.95 15.65
N ILE A 105 -9.40 0.63 14.36
CA ILE A 105 -10.15 1.44 13.38
C ILE A 105 -11.65 1.25 13.59
N VAL A 106 -12.09 0.02 13.85
CA VAL A 106 -13.49 -0.28 14.18
C VAL A 106 -13.93 0.48 15.42
N TRP A 107 -13.09 0.54 16.45
CA TRP A 107 -13.34 1.32 17.65
C TRP A 107 -13.45 2.82 17.33
N LEU A 108 -12.54 3.36 16.51
CA LEU A 108 -12.57 4.77 16.10
C LEU A 108 -13.85 5.13 15.33
N CYS A 109 -14.27 4.28 14.38
CA CYS A 109 -15.51 4.47 13.62
C CYS A 109 -16.74 4.53 14.54
N ARG A 110 -16.77 3.72 15.60
CA ARG A 110 -17.86 3.71 16.59
C ARG A 110 -17.88 4.98 17.45
N GLN A 111 -16.73 5.59 17.73
CA GLN A 111 -16.67 6.86 18.45
C GLN A 111 -17.16 8.03 17.57
N HIS A 112 -16.86 7.98 16.27
CA HIS A 112 -17.22 9.01 15.30
C HIS A 112 -18.31 8.53 14.34
N GLY A 113 -19.50 8.23 14.87
CA GLY A 113 -20.57 7.56 14.11
C GLY A 113 -20.94 8.23 12.78
N GLU A 114 -21.04 9.56 12.73
CA GLU A 114 -21.50 10.31 11.54
C GLU A 114 -20.38 11.07 10.83
N THR A 115 -19.21 11.20 11.44
CA THR A 115 -18.11 12.02 10.91
C THR A 115 -17.07 11.13 10.24
N PRO A 116 -16.84 11.27 8.92
CA PRO A 116 -15.79 10.54 8.23
C PRO A 116 -14.41 11.07 8.64
N LEU A 117 -13.39 10.21 8.59
CA LEU A 117 -12.04 10.60 9.02
C LEU A 117 -11.47 11.76 8.20
N LYS A 118 -11.86 11.91 6.93
CA LYS A 118 -11.45 13.00 6.05
C LYS A 118 -11.84 14.37 6.60
N ASP A 119 -12.96 14.48 7.29
CA ASP A 119 -13.43 15.76 7.84
C ASP A 119 -12.69 16.07 9.15
N ILE A 120 -12.25 15.05 9.87
CA ILE A 120 -11.47 15.18 11.11
C ILE A 120 -10.01 15.54 10.80
N TYR A 121 -9.43 14.93 9.78
CA TYR A 121 -8.01 15.03 9.45
C TYR A 121 -7.71 15.85 8.18
N GLY A 122 -8.73 16.36 7.49
CA GLY A 122 -8.57 17.14 6.26
C GLY A 122 -8.00 16.32 5.11
N ILE A 123 -8.52 15.11 4.86
CA ILE A 123 -7.98 14.17 3.87
C ILE A 123 -8.70 14.37 2.53
N GLU A 124 -7.93 14.68 1.48
CA GLU A 124 -8.42 14.77 0.11
C GLU A 124 -7.69 13.78 -0.80
N PRO A 125 -8.42 12.92 -1.54
CA PRO A 125 -7.86 12.00 -2.53
C PRO A 125 -7.44 12.66 -3.85
#